data_AF-A0A5R9BYU7-F1
#
_entry.id   AF-A0A5R9BYU7-F1
#
_cell.length_a   1.000
_cell.length_b   1.000
_cell.length_c   1.000
_cell.angle_alpha   90.00
_cell.angle_beta   90.00
_cell.angle_gamma   90.00
#
_symmetry.space_group_name_H-M   'P 1'
#
loop_
_entity.id
_entity.type
_entity.pdbx_description
1 polymer ?
#
loop_
_entity_poly.entity_id
_entity_poly.type
_entity_poly.pdbx_seq_one_letter_code
_entity_poly.pdbx_strand_id
1 'polypeptide(L)'
;MQALTINGTDYMPEFNFGFYKNLSKELNSNNAIDTLLSGLAANNPEILIQMVHAGLMNQKNTPSTEDVANALDERFAEAEGDELFCEAVKDLQSSGFLKSKMAQWKRYIENVMANSEKVLKNLSDVEEKIQGEMAVNESKVLVKTIDNYLK
;
A
#
# COMPACT_ATOMS: atom_id res chain seq x y z
N MET A 1 -11.22 8.23 0.49
CA MET A 1 -11.15 8.22 -0.97
C MET A 1 -12.47 8.77 -1.39
N GLN A 2 -12.46 9.63 -2.40
CA GLN A 2 -13.72 10.13 -2.94
C GLN A 2 -14.46 9.00 -3.67
N ALA A 3 -15.76 9.22 -3.92
CA ALA A 3 -16.52 8.33 -4.77
C ALA A 3 -15.87 8.28 -6.17
N LEU A 4 -15.83 7.11 -6.79
CA LEU A 4 -15.48 6.94 -8.19
C LEU A 4 -16.76 6.78 -9.02
N THR A 5 -16.94 7.61 -10.03
CA THR A 5 -17.99 7.41 -11.02
C THR A 5 -17.51 6.38 -12.04
N ILE A 6 -18.18 5.23 -12.09
CA ILE A 6 -17.86 4.11 -13.00
C ILE A 6 -19.12 3.80 -13.78
N ASN A 7 -19.06 3.89 -15.12
CA ASN A 7 -20.19 3.61 -16.01
C ASN A 7 -21.47 4.38 -15.59
N GLY A 8 -21.31 5.64 -15.13
CA GLY A 8 -22.41 6.51 -14.70
C GLY A 8 -23.01 6.18 -13.32
N THR A 9 -22.38 5.27 -12.56
CA THR A 9 -22.76 4.95 -11.18
C THR A 9 -21.66 5.38 -10.23
N ASP A 10 -22.02 6.01 -9.12
CA ASP A 10 -21.05 6.41 -8.10
C ASP A 10 -20.78 5.28 -7.11
N TYR A 11 -19.51 4.94 -6.98
CA TYR A 11 -19.01 3.87 -6.13
C TYR A 11 -18.14 4.43 -5.02
N MET A 12 -18.43 4.10 -3.77
CA MET A 12 -17.60 4.49 -2.61
C MET A 12 -16.79 3.29 -2.09
N PRO A 13 -15.46 3.26 -2.26
CA PRO A 13 -14.63 2.21 -1.66
C PRO A 13 -14.73 2.18 -0.13
N GLU A 14 -14.92 0.99 0.44
CA GLU A 14 -15.01 0.82 1.89
C GLU A 14 -13.78 0.10 2.46
N PHE A 15 -13.00 0.77 3.31
CA PHE A 15 -11.79 0.20 3.91
C PHE A 15 -12.04 -0.38 5.30
N ASN A 16 -12.79 -1.48 5.36
CA ASN A 16 -13.12 -2.20 6.61
C ASN A 16 -12.48 -3.62 6.65
N PHE A 17 -12.90 -4.46 7.61
CA PHE A 17 -12.40 -5.85 7.67
C PHE A 17 -12.85 -6.70 6.47
N GLY A 18 -13.97 -6.37 5.83
CA GLY A 18 -14.40 -6.96 4.56
C GLY A 18 -13.39 -6.69 3.46
N PHE A 19 -12.97 -5.43 3.30
CA PHE A 19 -11.89 -5.04 2.39
C PHE A 19 -10.62 -5.85 2.62
N TYR A 20 -10.17 -6.00 3.87
CA TYR A 20 -8.98 -6.80 4.18
C TYR A 20 -9.06 -8.23 3.63
N LYS A 21 -10.22 -8.89 3.78
CA LYS A 21 -10.44 -10.24 3.24
C LYS A 21 -10.46 -10.26 1.71
N ASN A 22 -11.01 -9.22 1.09
CA ASN A 22 -11.09 -9.10 -0.36
C ASN A 22 -9.71 -8.82 -0.96
N LEU A 23 -8.92 -7.95 -0.33
CA LEU A 23 -7.55 -7.64 -0.73
C LEU A 23 -6.67 -8.88 -0.75
N SER A 24 -6.78 -9.77 0.25
CA SER A 24 -6.05 -11.05 0.24
C SER A 24 -6.39 -11.94 -0.95
N LYS A 25 -7.62 -11.87 -1.47
CA LYS A 25 -8.02 -12.60 -2.67
C LYS A 25 -7.47 -11.94 -3.93
N GLU A 26 -7.62 -10.62 -4.04
CA GLU A 26 -7.11 -9.82 -5.17
C GLU A 26 -5.60 -10.00 -5.35
N LEU A 27 -4.85 -9.87 -4.25
CA LEU A 27 -3.38 -9.97 -4.28
C LEU A 27 -2.87 -11.41 -4.23
N ASN A 28 -3.75 -12.41 -4.10
CA ASN A 28 -3.40 -13.81 -3.87
C ASN A 28 -2.29 -13.98 -2.82
N SER A 29 -2.40 -13.25 -1.70
CA SER A 29 -1.32 -13.08 -0.72
C SER A 29 -1.82 -13.19 0.72
N ASN A 30 -1.10 -13.97 1.52
CA ASN A 30 -1.28 -14.04 2.97
C ASN A 30 -0.74 -12.78 3.68
N ASN A 31 0.12 -12.01 3.01
CA ASN A 31 0.71 -10.76 3.48
C ASN A 31 0.15 -9.56 2.70
N ALA A 32 -1.12 -9.63 2.31
CA ALA A 32 -1.75 -8.66 1.40
C ALA A 32 -1.63 -7.20 1.87
N ILE A 33 -1.70 -6.93 3.17
CA ILE A 33 -1.47 -5.58 3.71
C ILE A 33 -0.03 -5.11 3.48
N ASP A 34 0.95 -5.96 3.72
CA ASP A 34 2.36 -5.61 3.54
C ASP A 34 2.67 -5.35 2.06
N THR A 35 2.11 -6.19 1.17
CA THR A 35 2.18 -6.01 -0.29
C THR A 35 1.52 -4.70 -0.72
N LEU A 36 0.31 -4.43 -0.24
CA LEU A 36 -0.40 -3.18 -0.50
C LEU A 36 0.42 -1.96 -0.07
N LEU A 37 0.87 -1.93 1.18
CA LEU A 37 1.55 -0.75 1.72
C LEU A 37 2.92 -0.53 1.07
N SER A 38 3.65 -1.59 0.74
CA SER A 38 4.89 -1.50 -0.03
C SER A 38 4.64 -0.95 -1.44
N GLY A 39 3.59 -1.44 -2.11
CA GLY A 39 3.22 -0.99 -3.44
C GLY A 39 2.75 0.46 -3.49
N LEU A 40 1.94 0.89 -2.52
CA LEU A 40 1.53 2.29 -2.39
C LEU A 40 2.74 3.22 -2.13
N ALA A 41 3.68 2.80 -1.29
CA ALA A 41 4.90 3.58 -1.05
C ALA A 41 5.87 3.61 -2.25
N ALA A 42 5.77 2.63 -3.15
CA ALA A 42 6.49 2.60 -4.41
C ALA A 42 5.73 3.26 -5.57
N ASN A 43 4.59 3.94 -5.29
CA ASN A 43 3.71 4.56 -6.27
C ASN A 43 3.29 3.59 -7.39
N ASN A 44 3.01 2.33 -7.05
CA ASN A 44 2.60 1.31 -8.00
C ASN A 44 1.10 1.46 -8.35
N PRO A 45 0.73 1.85 -9.59
CA PRO A 45 -0.67 2.07 -9.98
C PRO A 45 -1.54 0.82 -9.88
N GLU A 46 -0.98 -0.35 -10.20
CA GLU A 46 -1.70 -1.64 -10.16
C GLU A 46 -2.17 -1.97 -8.73
N ILE A 47 -1.32 -1.68 -7.74
CA ILE A 47 -1.64 -1.87 -6.33
C ILE A 47 -2.76 -0.92 -5.89
N LEU A 48 -2.77 0.32 -6.38
CA LEU A 48 -3.87 1.25 -6.10
C LEU A 48 -5.18 0.76 -6.74
N ILE A 49 -5.14 0.29 -7.99
CA ILE A 49 -6.31 -0.29 -8.67
C ILE A 49 -6.86 -1.48 -7.89
N GLN A 50 -6.01 -2.43 -7.50
CA GLN A 50 -6.39 -3.61 -6.71
C GLN A 50 -6.95 -3.22 -5.33
N MET A 51 -6.39 -2.18 -4.69
CA MET A 51 -6.92 -1.64 -3.44
C MET A 51 -8.34 -1.10 -3.61
N VAL A 52 -8.56 -0.28 -4.64
CA VAL A 52 -9.88 0.31 -4.91
C VAL A 52 -10.89 -0.79 -5.23
N HIS A 53 -10.54 -1.71 -6.13
CA HIS A 53 -11.40 -2.84 -6.48
C HIS A 53 -11.78 -3.68 -5.26
N ALA A 54 -10.80 -4.06 -4.42
CA ALA A 54 -11.06 -4.79 -3.18
C ALA A 54 -12.02 -4.04 -2.22
N GLY A 55 -11.96 -2.70 -2.21
CA GLY A 55 -12.83 -1.84 -1.42
C GLY A 55 -14.27 -1.78 -1.94
N LEU A 56 -14.48 -2.08 -3.23
CA LEU A 56 -15.79 -2.12 -3.88
C LEU A 56 -16.45 -3.50 -3.86
N MET A 57 -15.68 -4.56 -3.61
CA MET A 57 -16.18 -5.96 -3.62
C MET A 57 -17.24 -6.30 -2.57
N ASN A 58 -17.50 -5.43 -1.60
CA ASN A 58 -18.62 -5.62 -0.65
C ASN A 58 -19.95 -5.12 -1.21
N GLN A 59 -19.95 -4.45 -2.37
CA GLN A 59 -21.13 -3.87 -2.99
C GLN A 59 -21.81 -4.85 -3.95
N LYS A 60 -23.14 -4.74 -4.04
CA LYS A 60 -23.99 -5.69 -4.79
C LYS A 60 -23.62 -5.82 -6.27
N ASN A 61 -23.18 -4.72 -6.90
CA ASN A 61 -22.80 -4.66 -8.30
C ASN A 61 -21.35 -4.19 -8.40
N THR A 62 -20.42 -5.02 -7.92
CA THR A 62 -18.98 -4.72 -7.96
C THR A 62 -18.54 -4.52 -9.42
N PRO A 63 -17.94 -3.37 -9.77
CA PRO A 63 -17.39 -3.15 -11.11
C PRO A 63 -16.16 -4.04 -11.35
N SER A 64 -15.79 -4.29 -12.60
CA SER A 64 -14.58 -5.06 -12.88
C SER A 64 -13.30 -4.29 -12.51
N THR A 65 -12.19 -5.00 -12.36
CA THR A 65 -10.87 -4.35 -12.18
C THR A 65 -10.52 -3.43 -13.36
N GLU A 66 -10.94 -3.78 -14.58
CA GLU A 66 -10.74 -2.95 -15.78
C GLU A 66 -11.57 -1.66 -15.70
N ASP A 67 -12.84 -1.75 -15.27
CA ASP A 67 -13.68 -0.57 -15.05
C ASP A 67 -13.07 0.38 -14.01
N VAL A 68 -12.52 -0.18 -12.92
CA VAL A 68 -11.82 0.58 -11.88
C VAL A 68 -10.56 1.25 -12.44
N ALA A 69 -9.77 0.52 -13.23
CA ALA A 69 -8.56 1.06 -13.87
C ALA A 69 -8.90 2.24 -14.80
N ASN A 70 -9.91 2.07 -15.66
CA ASN A 70 -10.37 3.12 -16.57
C ASN A 70 -10.85 4.37 -15.81
N ALA A 71 -11.58 4.19 -14.71
CA ALA A 71 -12.04 5.32 -13.89
C ALA A 71 -10.91 6.00 -13.10
N LEU A 72 -9.81 5.30 -12.82
CA LEU A 72 -8.62 5.87 -12.19
C LEU A 72 -7.66 6.52 -13.20
N ASP A 73 -7.75 6.20 -14.49
CA ASP A 73 -6.83 6.71 -15.52
C ASP A 73 -6.84 8.25 -15.59
N GLU A 74 -8.02 8.86 -15.58
CA GLU A 74 -8.17 10.32 -15.52
C GLU A 74 -7.51 10.90 -14.25
N ARG A 75 -7.72 10.24 -13.10
CA ARG A 75 -7.12 10.68 -11.84
C ARG A 75 -5.59 10.58 -11.88
N PHE A 76 -5.04 9.52 -12.46
CA PHE A 76 -3.59 9.36 -12.61
C PHE A 76 -2.99 10.43 -13.53
N ALA A 77 -3.71 10.84 -14.58
CA ALA A 77 -3.28 11.90 -15.47
C ALA A 77 -3.27 13.29 -14.80
N GLU A 78 -4.19 13.52 -13.85
CA GLU A 78 -4.33 14.79 -13.13
C GLU A 78 -3.45 14.89 -11.87
N ALA A 79 -3.04 13.76 -11.28
CA ALA A 79 -2.30 13.73 -10.03
C ALA A 79 -0.86 14.26 -10.18
N GLU A 80 -0.44 15.12 -9.26
CA GLU A 80 0.94 15.55 -9.18
C GLU A 80 1.74 14.60 -8.27
N GLY A 81 2.75 13.92 -8.82
CA GLY A 81 3.66 13.09 -8.02
C GLY A 81 2.96 11.89 -7.35
N ASP A 82 2.94 11.87 -6.02
CA ASP A 82 2.48 10.75 -5.18
C ASP A 82 1.13 10.98 -4.48
N GLU A 83 0.39 12.03 -4.87
CA GLU A 83 -0.83 12.48 -4.19
C GLU A 83 -1.93 11.41 -4.06
N LEU A 84 -2.19 10.65 -5.13
CA LEU A 84 -3.20 9.58 -5.09
C LEU A 84 -2.83 8.46 -4.12
N PHE A 85 -1.54 8.15 -4.03
CA PHE A 85 -1.04 7.12 -3.12
C PHE A 85 -1.08 7.61 -1.68
N CYS A 86 -0.78 8.89 -1.44
CA CYS A 86 -0.98 9.55 -0.15
C CYS A 86 -2.45 9.46 0.31
N GLU A 87 -3.40 9.80 -0.57
CA GLU A 87 -4.83 9.73 -0.27
C GLU A 87 -5.23 8.30 0.10
N ALA A 88 -4.83 7.31 -0.70
CA ALA A 88 -5.11 5.91 -0.45
C ALA A 88 -4.59 5.46 0.93
N VAL A 89 -3.37 5.84 1.30
CA VAL A 89 -2.81 5.51 2.62
C VAL A 89 -3.58 6.17 3.75
N LYS A 90 -4.00 7.43 3.59
CA LYS A 90 -4.85 8.13 4.58
C LYS A 90 -6.19 7.43 4.75
N ASP A 91 -6.77 6.90 3.69
CA ASP A 91 -8.05 6.24 3.74
C ASP A 91 -8.03 4.92 4.51
N LEU A 92 -6.93 4.18 4.44
CA LEU A 92 -6.72 2.99 5.26
C LEU A 92 -6.74 3.35 6.76
N GLN A 93 -6.39 4.58 7.14
CA GLN A 93 -6.44 5.01 8.54
C GLN A 93 -7.86 5.23 9.07
N SER A 94 -8.87 5.34 8.19
CA SER A 94 -10.27 5.52 8.59
C SER A 94 -10.82 4.33 9.41
N SER A 95 -10.20 3.15 9.27
CA SER A 95 -10.52 1.95 10.02
C SER A 95 -9.50 1.68 11.12
N GLY A 96 -9.98 1.57 12.36
CA GLY A 96 -9.11 1.25 13.51
C GLY A 96 -8.37 -0.09 13.36
N PHE A 97 -8.97 -1.06 12.67
CA PHE A 97 -8.32 -2.35 12.36
C PHE A 97 -7.15 -2.16 11.38
N LEU A 98 -7.39 -1.47 10.27
CA LEU A 98 -6.36 -1.24 9.25
C LEU A 98 -5.24 -0.34 9.78
N LYS A 99 -5.58 0.71 10.53
CA LYS A 99 -4.61 1.54 11.25
C LYS A 99 -3.71 0.71 12.17
N SER A 100 -4.28 -0.26 12.91
CA SER A 100 -3.50 -1.18 13.74
C SER A 100 -2.58 -2.08 12.92
N LYS A 101 -3.02 -2.56 11.76
CA LYS A 101 -2.20 -3.36 10.84
C LYS A 101 -1.03 -2.55 10.25
N MET A 102 -1.28 -1.31 9.83
CA MET A 102 -0.24 -0.41 9.35
C MET A 102 0.82 -0.14 10.42
N ALA A 103 0.40 0.10 11.67
CA ALA A 103 1.33 0.30 12.78
C ALA A 103 2.16 -0.96 13.08
N GLN A 104 1.57 -2.15 12.97
CA GLN A 104 2.30 -3.42 13.11
C GLN A 104 3.33 -3.61 12.00
N TRP A 105 2.95 -3.35 10.75
CA TRP A 105 3.84 -3.45 9.60
C TRP A 105 5.01 -2.46 9.68
N LYS A 106 4.76 -1.21 10.07
CA LYS A 106 5.82 -0.23 10.32
C LYS A 106 6.84 -0.75 11.34
N ARG A 107 6.37 -1.23 12.51
CA ARG A 107 7.25 -1.80 13.55
C ARG A 107 8.04 -3.01 13.05
N TYR A 108 7.41 -3.84 12.20
CA TYR A 108 8.10 -4.97 11.59
C TYR A 108 9.28 -4.50 10.73
N ILE A 109 9.08 -3.53 9.84
CA ILE A 109 10.15 -2.98 8.99
C ILE A 109 11.26 -2.35 9.86
N GLU A 110 10.90 -1.56 10.88
CA GLU A 110 11.87 -0.95 11.79
C GLU A 110 12.72 -2.01 12.50
N ASN A 111 12.11 -3.12 12.93
CA ASN A 111 12.83 -4.23 13.55
C ASN A 111 13.73 -4.97 12.56
N VAL A 112 13.27 -5.21 11.34
CA VAL A 112 14.08 -5.80 10.27
C VAL A 112 15.30 -4.93 10.00
N MET A 113 15.12 -3.62 9.82
CA MET A 113 16.21 -2.66 9.63
C MET A 113 17.22 -2.69 10.77
N ALA A 114 16.75 -2.59 12.01
CA ALA A 114 17.63 -2.58 13.18
C ALA A 114 18.43 -3.88 13.33
N ASN A 115 17.85 -5.02 12.94
CA ASN A 115 18.56 -6.30 12.95
C ASN A 115 19.56 -6.42 11.79
N SER A 116 19.16 -6.02 10.58
CA SER A 116 20.06 -5.99 9.42
C SER A 116 21.27 -5.11 9.67
N GLU A 117 21.10 -3.92 10.24
CA GLU A 117 22.22 -3.05 10.61
C GLU A 117 23.18 -3.68 11.63
N LYS A 118 22.68 -4.51 12.55
CA LYS A 118 23.54 -5.23 13.52
C LYS A 118 24.34 -6.35 12.83
N VAL A 119 23.71 -7.08 11.91
CA VAL A 119 24.37 -8.14 11.15
C VAL A 119 25.47 -7.56 10.26
N LEU A 120 25.16 -6.47 9.53
CA LEU A 120 26.08 -5.82 8.60
C LEU A 120 27.35 -5.25 9.26
N LYS A 121 27.27 -4.87 10.54
CA LYS A 121 28.45 -4.41 11.31
C LYS A 121 29.52 -5.48 11.46
N ASN A 122 29.11 -6.75 11.49
CA ASN A 122 30.00 -7.89 11.73
C ASN A 122 30.28 -8.70 10.46
N LEU A 123 29.72 -8.29 9.32
CA LEU A 123 29.92 -8.96 8.04
C LEU A 123 31.31 -8.63 7.48
N SER A 124 32.09 -9.66 7.18
CA SER A 124 33.43 -9.54 6.61
C SER A 124 33.42 -9.47 5.08
N ASP A 125 32.39 -10.03 4.45
CA ASP A 125 32.23 -9.96 3.00
C ASP A 125 31.77 -8.56 2.59
N VAL A 126 32.55 -7.91 1.73
CA VAL A 126 32.32 -6.52 1.31
C VAL A 126 31.14 -6.42 0.34
N GLU A 127 30.96 -7.40 -0.53
CA GLU A 127 29.88 -7.37 -1.53
C GLU A 127 28.53 -7.61 -0.87
N GLU A 128 28.43 -8.62 0.00
CA GLU A 128 27.22 -8.87 0.78
C GLU A 128 26.88 -7.68 1.69
N LYS A 129 27.91 -7.02 2.24
CA LYS A 129 27.72 -5.84 3.09
C LYS A 129 27.15 -4.66 2.31
N ILE A 130 27.66 -4.38 1.11
CA ILE A 130 27.13 -3.32 0.24
C ILE A 130 25.66 -3.60 -0.13
N GLN A 131 25.35 -4.83 -0.54
CA GLN A 131 23.97 -5.21 -0.89
C GLN A 131 23.03 -5.07 0.30
N GLY A 132 23.45 -5.49 1.50
CA GLY A 132 22.65 -5.32 2.70
C GLY A 132 22.47 -3.86 3.12
N GLU A 133 23.49 -3.01 2.98
CA GLU A 133 23.39 -1.58 3.24
C GLU A 133 22.41 -0.88 2.27
N MET A 134 22.39 -1.30 1.00
CA MET A 134 21.39 -0.82 0.03
C MET A 134 19.97 -1.18 0.47
N ALA A 135 19.71 -2.44 0.82
CA ALA A 135 18.40 -2.90 1.27
C ALA A 135 17.93 -2.18 2.56
N VAL A 136 18.84 -1.90 3.50
CA VAL A 136 18.53 -1.09 4.69
C VAL A 136 18.17 0.34 4.32
N ASN A 137 18.88 0.95 3.37
CA ASN A 137 18.58 2.30 2.92
C ASN A 137 17.23 2.39 2.19
N GLU A 138 16.90 1.42 1.35
CA GLU A 138 15.58 1.32 0.73
C GLU A 138 14.47 1.20 1.79
N SER A 139 14.69 0.37 2.81
CA SER A 139 13.75 0.23 3.94
C SER A 139 13.60 1.55 4.72
N LYS A 140 14.67 2.33 4.89
CA LYS A 140 14.62 3.66 5.53
C LYS A 140 13.79 4.65 4.71
N VAL A 141 13.95 4.64 3.40
CA VAL A 141 13.13 5.47 2.50
C VAL A 141 11.67 5.07 2.64
N LEU A 142 11.36 3.78 2.59
CA LEU A 142 10.01 3.25 2.77
C LEU A 142 9.38 3.72 4.09
N VAL A 143 10.06 3.56 5.24
CA VAL A 143 9.56 4.02 6.56
C VAL A 143 9.30 5.53 6.57
N LYS A 144 10.20 6.33 5.98
CA LYS A 144 10.01 7.78 5.88
C LYS A 144 8.82 8.17 5.01
N THR A 145 8.63 7.49 3.88
CA THR A 145 7.49 7.69 2.99
C THR A 145 6.19 7.38 3.71
N ILE A 146 6.12 6.25 4.42
CA ILE A 146 4.97 5.89 5.26
C ILE A 146 4.74 6.96 6.33
N ASP A 147 5.79 7.42 7.02
CA ASP A 147 5.65 8.48 8.03
C ASP A 147 5.16 9.80 7.47
N ASN A 148 5.47 10.12 6.22
CA ASN A 148 4.90 11.28 5.54
C ASN A 148 3.43 11.08 5.21
N TYR A 149 3.02 9.87 4.84
CA TYR A 149 1.63 9.54 4.57
C TYR A 149 0.77 9.41 5.83
N LEU A 150 1.39 9.09 6.98
CA LEU A 150 0.70 8.89 8.26
C LEU A 150 0.51 10.17 9.09
N LYS A 151 1.12 11.30 8.71
CA LYS A 151 0.97 12.62 9.36
C LYS A 151 -0.35 13.28 8.98
#